data_AF-A0A917IMJ3-F1
#
_entry.id   AF-A0A917IMJ3-F1
#
_cell.length_a   1.000
_cell.length_b   1.000
_cell.length_c   1.000
_cell.angle_alpha   90.00
_cell.angle_beta   90.00
_cell.angle_gamma   90.00
#
_symmetry.space_group_name_H-M   'P 1'
#
loop_
_entity.id
_entity.type
_entity.pdbx_description
1 polymer ?
#
loop_
_entity_poly.entity_id
_entity_poly.type
_entity_poly.pdbx_seq_one_letter_code
_entity_poly.pdbx_strand_id
1 'polypeptide(L)'
;MSEKLTAGRRKFLPMLGHVNGKRSAVTCALKCNNACLAPDANCSDNHYFRDIVDAALTRRAALGLAAGAALVVGAGVQTQDAAQAAPGRAGKGNPNSWTKGKPSAFGFDAISPVAADVDDLVVPAGFEWEPIIRWGDPLFKSAPEFDPENQTARDQERQFGYNNDYLTIIPDADNPLHGILVCNHEYVNEQAMFSEAMFRDNRRELIRTAMMAQGLSVVELQRKKVGSPWTYIVGGKRNRRITTDTAFVIDGPAAGSDLMKTASDSTGTVVAGTNNNCSGGLTPWGTVLSGEENFDSYFVGKDDEKFARYSLSNEPTPHEWESVEPRWNANNPGYENESNRFGWIVELTRRIPRLPRASTPPWAASSTRAPTFTLIPLPATWLLTWAMTRALSTSTSSFPATATSRAIRSTT
;
A
#
# COMPACT_ATOMS: atom_id res chain seq x y z
N MET A 1 -54.62 -12.45 -1.22
CA MET A 1 -54.20 -11.81 -2.49
C MET A 1 -52.70 -12.04 -2.61
N SER A 2 -52.29 -12.83 -3.61
CA SER A 2 -50.90 -13.23 -3.81
C SER A 2 -50.19 -12.14 -4.59
N GLU A 3 -49.29 -11.42 -3.93
CA GLU A 3 -48.48 -10.39 -4.55
C GLU A 3 -47.32 -11.07 -5.31
N LYS A 4 -47.40 -11.06 -6.64
CA LYS A 4 -46.35 -11.55 -7.51
C LYS A 4 -45.13 -10.64 -7.36
N LEU A 5 -44.09 -11.13 -6.69
CA LEU A 5 -42.74 -10.63 -6.81
C LEU A 5 -42.34 -10.69 -8.30
N THR A 6 -42.42 -9.54 -8.98
CA THR A 6 -41.78 -9.36 -10.28
C THR A 6 -40.29 -9.59 -10.09
N ALA A 7 -39.80 -10.73 -10.55
CA ALA A 7 -38.38 -11.02 -10.67
C ALA A 7 -37.76 -9.96 -11.59
N GLY A 8 -37.25 -8.88 -10.98
CA GLY A 8 -36.41 -7.93 -11.68
C GLY A 8 -35.28 -8.71 -12.33
N ARG A 9 -35.14 -8.59 -13.65
CA ARG A 9 -33.96 -9.07 -14.38
C ARG A 9 -32.74 -8.52 -13.64
N ARG A 10 -32.03 -9.36 -12.88
CA ARG A 10 -30.70 -9.00 -12.38
C ARG A 10 -29.90 -8.64 -13.63
N LYS A 11 -29.56 -7.36 -13.78
CA LYS A 11 -28.62 -6.95 -14.83
C LYS A 11 -27.35 -7.75 -14.53
N PHE A 12 -26.99 -8.67 -15.42
CA PHE A 12 -25.70 -9.33 -15.35
C PHE A 12 -24.65 -8.23 -15.26
N LEU A 13 -23.72 -8.34 -14.30
CA LEU A 13 -22.58 -7.45 -14.22
C LEU A 13 -21.94 -7.44 -15.62
N PRO A 14 -21.64 -6.27 -16.21
CA PRO A 14 -21.14 -6.16 -17.59
C PRO A 14 -19.82 -6.90 -17.85
N MET A 15 -19.23 -7.51 -16.81
CA MET A 15 -18.01 -8.30 -16.85
C MET A 15 -18.25 -9.81 -16.72
N LEU A 16 -19.48 -10.28 -16.48
CA LEU A 16 -19.79 -11.71 -16.35
C LEU A 16 -19.58 -12.40 -17.71
N GLY A 17 -18.59 -13.30 -17.79
CA GLY A 17 -18.14 -13.93 -19.03
C GLY A 17 -17.00 -13.20 -19.76
N HIS A 18 -16.67 -11.96 -19.35
CA HIS A 18 -15.50 -11.20 -19.81
C HIS A 18 -14.33 -11.23 -18.82
N VAL A 19 -14.59 -11.53 -17.55
CA VAL A 19 -13.57 -11.82 -16.55
C VAL A 19 -13.77 -13.23 -15.99
N ASN A 20 -12.76 -14.08 -16.19
CA ASN A 20 -12.57 -15.25 -15.36
C ASN A 20 -11.76 -14.77 -14.16
N GLY A 21 -12.43 -14.39 -13.07
CA GLY A 21 -11.77 -14.08 -11.82
C GLY A 21 -10.97 -15.30 -11.37
N LYS A 22 -9.64 -15.28 -11.58
CA LYS A 22 -8.74 -16.33 -11.08
C LYS A 22 -8.48 -16.22 -9.57
N ARG A 23 -9.00 -15.17 -8.93
CA ARG A 23 -8.81 -14.92 -7.51
C ARG A 23 -9.78 -15.81 -6.72
N SER A 24 -9.24 -16.62 -5.81
CA SER A 24 -10.02 -17.42 -4.88
C SER A 24 -10.89 -16.51 -4.00
N ALA A 25 -12.11 -16.95 -3.67
CA ALA A 25 -12.98 -16.25 -2.73
C ALA A 25 -12.29 -16.07 -1.36
N VAL A 26 -11.46 -17.03 -0.95
CA VAL A 26 -10.66 -16.95 0.27
C VAL A 26 -9.68 -15.78 0.21
N THR A 27 -9.03 -15.53 -0.93
CA THR A 27 -8.15 -14.36 -1.10
C THR A 27 -8.93 -13.05 -1.00
N CYS A 28 -10.16 -12.99 -1.50
CA CYS A 28 -11.00 -11.79 -1.35
C CYS A 28 -11.36 -11.53 0.11
N ALA A 29 -11.66 -12.59 0.87
CA ALA A 29 -11.96 -12.47 2.30
C ALA A 29 -10.74 -12.03 3.11
N LEU A 30 -9.59 -12.69 2.88
CA LEU A 30 -8.39 -12.48 3.68
C LEU A 30 -7.66 -11.16 3.38
N LYS A 31 -7.50 -10.79 2.09
CA LYS A 31 -6.71 -9.61 1.71
C LYS A 31 -7.55 -8.32 1.66
N CYS A 32 -8.80 -8.43 1.21
CA CYS A 32 -9.62 -7.25 0.88
C CYS A 32 -10.92 -7.18 1.69
N ASN A 33 -11.02 -7.91 2.80
CA ASN A 33 -12.21 -7.98 3.66
C ASN A 33 -13.54 -8.09 2.90
N ASN A 34 -13.57 -8.86 1.81
CA ASN A 34 -14.75 -8.99 0.96
C ASN A 34 -15.37 -7.66 0.48
N ALA A 35 -14.58 -6.59 0.32
CA ALA A 35 -15.07 -5.25 -0.05
C ALA A 35 -16.00 -5.25 -1.28
N CYS A 36 -15.79 -6.18 -2.22
CA CYS A 36 -16.62 -6.33 -3.43
C CYS A 36 -18.01 -6.97 -3.19
N LEU A 37 -18.31 -7.46 -1.99
CA LEU A 37 -19.61 -8.07 -1.66
C LEU A 37 -20.59 -7.08 -1.03
N ALA A 38 -20.10 -5.95 -0.53
CA ALA A 38 -20.93 -4.88 0.03
C ALA A 38 -21.20 -3.79 -1.02
N PRO A 39 -22.32 -3.04 -0.91
CA PRO A 39 -22.49 -1.80 -1.65
C PRO A 39 -21.36 -0.82 -1.32
N ASP A 40 -20.99 0.03 -2.27
CA ASP A 40 -20.00 1.06 -2.01
C ASP A 40 -20.48 1.99 -0.89
N ALA A 41 -19.63 2.22 0.10
CA ALA A 41 -19.90 3.13 1.22
C ALA A 41 -19.96 4.61 0.80
N ASN A 42 -19.49 4.93 -0.42
CA ASN A 42 -19.55 6.27 -0.96
C ASN A 42 -20.89 6.53 -1.70
N CYS A 43 -21.85 7.09 -0.98
CA CYS A 43 -23.15 7.47 -1.53
C CYS A 43 -23.17 8.83 -2.27
N SER A 44 -22.01 9.42 -2.59
CA SER A 44 -21.97 10.69 -3.33
C SER A 44 -22.32 10.49 -4.81
N ASP A 45 -22.88 11.54 -5.44
CA ASP A 45 -23.19 11.56 -6.88
C ASP A 45 -21.94 11.67 -7.79
N ASN A 46 -20.75 11.46 -7.25
CA ASN A 46 -19.51 11.50 -8.03
C ASN A 46 -19.45 10.29 -8.98
N HIS A 47 -18.99 10.53 -10.20
CA HIS A 47 -18.79 9.45 -11.18
C HIS A 47 -17.76 8.43 -10.68
N TYR A 48 -18.08 7.14 -10.86
CA TYR A 48 -17.08 6.10 -10.67
C TYR A 48 -16.01 6.19 -11.75
N PHE A 49 -14.79 5.81 -11.41
CA PHE A 49 -13.73 5.69 -12.41
C PHE A 49 -14.13 4.78 -13.58
N ARG A 50 -14.89 3.71 -13.29
CA ARG A 50 -15.50 2.86 -14.32
C ARG A 50 -16.36 3.66 -15.29
N ASP A 51 -17.22 4.55 -14.81
CA ASP A 51 -18.09 5.35 -15.68
C ASP A 51 -17.28 6.33 -16.54
N ILE A 52 -16.18 6.86 -15.99
CA ILE A 52 -15.23 7.71 -16.74
C ILE A 52 -14.55 6.90 -17.85
N VAL A 53 -14.07 5.69 -17.54
CA VAL A 53 -13.43 4.78 -18.50
C VAL A 53 -14.43 4.31 -19.56
N ASP A 54 -15.63 3.89 -19.15
CA ASP A 54 -16.70 3.45 -20.04
C ASP A 54 -17.10 4.59 -21.00
N ALA A 55 -17.22 5.83 -20.50
CA ALA A 55 -17.46 7.00 -21.34
C ALA A 55 -16.32 7.25 -22.33
N ALA A 56 -15.06 7.14 -21.90
CA ALA A 56 -13.89 7.34 -22.77
C ALA A 56 -13.77 6.26 -23.85
N LEU A 57 -13.99 4.99 -23.49
CA LEU A 57 -13.99 3.86 -24.43
C LEU A 57 -15.16 3.93 -25.40
N THR A 58 -16.36 4.28 -24.93
CA THR A 58 -17.54 4.47 -25.78
C THR A 58 -17.34 5.60 -26.77
N ARG A 59 -16.72 6.72 -26.36
CA ARG A 59 -16.33 7.82 -27.27
C ARG A 59 -15.33 7.36 -28.32
N ARG A 60 -14.32 6.57 -27.96
CA ARG A 60 -13.36 6.02 -28.93
C ARG A 60 -14.01 5.03 -29.90
N ALA A 61 -14.94 4.21 -29.43
CA ALA A 61 -15.70 3.30 -30.28
C ALA A 61 -16.61 4.08 -31.24
N ALA A 62 -17.30 5.13 -30.78
CA ALA A 62 -18.13 5.99 -31.61
C ALA A 62 -17.31 6.80 -32.63
N LEU A 63 -16.15 7.34 -32.24
CA LEU A 63 -15.24 8.02 -33.16
C LEU A 63 -14.58 7.06 -34.16
N GLY A 64 -14.26 5.83 -33.74
CA GLY A 64 -13.78 4.78 -34.64
C GLY A 64 -14.86 4.33 -35.64
N LEU A 65 -16.12 4.25 -35.21
CA LEU A 65 -17.27 4.00 -36.07
C LEU A 65 -17.55 5.17 -37.02
N ALA A 66 -17.42 6.42 -36.57
CA ALA A 66 -17.57 7.62 -37.40
C ALA A 66 -16.43 7.75 -38.43
N ALA A 67 -15.19 7.42 -38.04
CA ALA A 67 -14.05 7.35 -38.96
C ALA A 67 -14.20 6.22 -39.99
N GLY A 68 -14.85 5.11 -39.62
CA GLY A 68 -15.23 4.04 -40.55
C GLY A 68 -16.39 4.39 -41.49
N ALA A 69 -17.27 5.32 -41.10
CA ALA A 69 -18.40 5.78 -41.91
C ALA A 69 -18.05 6.95 -42.85
N ALA A 70 -16.95 7.67 -42.61
CA ALA A 70 -16.52 8.83 -43.40
C ALA A 70 -15.60 8.51 -44.60
N LEU A 71 -15.66 7.28 -45.14
CA LEU A 71 -14.81 6.83 -46.26
C LEU A 71 -15.56 6.67 -47.60
N VAL A 72 -16.58 7.50 -47.86
CA VAL A 72 -17.12 7.67 -49.21
C VAL A 72 -17.36 9.16 -49.46
N VAL A 73 -16.41 9.83 -50.11
CA VAL A 73 -16.54 10.74 -51.27
C VAL A 73 -15.20 11.50 -51.48
N GLY A 74 -14.51 11.17 -52.58
CA GLY A 74 -13.88 12.15 -53.48
C GLY A 74 -12.56 12.86 -53.10
N ALA A 75 -11.47 12.39 -53.71
CA ALA A 75 -10.33 13.16 -54.26
C ALA A 75 -9.39 13.97 -53.33
N GLY A 76 -8.20 13.39 -53.10
CA GLY A 76 -6.93 14.05 -53.41
C GLY A 76 -6.40 15.13 -52.45
N VAL A 77 -6.00 14.75 -51.23
CA VAL A 77 -4.96 15.47 -50.47
C VAL A 77 -4.13 14.42 -49.70
N GLN A 78 -2.82 14.35 -49.99
CA GLN A 78 -1.86 13.63 -49.16
C GLN A 78 -1.64 14.42 -47.87
N THR A 79 -2.25 13.99 -46.77
CA THR A 79 -1.86 14.41 -45.42
C THR A 79 -1.22 13.23 -44.70
N GLN A 80 -0.07 13.51 -44.09
CA GLN A 80 0.81 12.58 -43.38
C GLN A 80 0.08 11.68 -42.37
N ASP A 81 0.52 10.42 -42.32
CA ASP A 81 0.02 9.36 -41.44
C ASP A 81 -0.02 9.79 -39.97
N ALA A 82 -1.21 10.17 -39.50
CA ALA A 82 -1.54 10.06 -38.08
C ALA A 82 -1.78 8.57 -37.80
N ALA A 83 -0.86 7.94 -37.07
CA ALA A 83 -0.98 6.55 -36.62
C ALA A 83 -2.31 6.34 -35.86
N GLN A 84 -3.32 5.82 -36.56
CA GLN A 84 -4.56 5.37 -35.97
C GLN A 84 -4.30 4.06 -35.24
N ALA A 85 -4.24 4.12 -33.91
CA ALA A 85 -4.36 2.93 -33.09
C ALA A 85 -5.80 2.39 -33.22
N ALA A 86 -6.00 1.43 -34.12
CA ALA A 86 -7.23 0.66 -34.19
C ALA A 86 -7.46 -0.04 -32.83
N PRO A 87 -8.68 -0.03 -32.28
CA PRO A 87 -8.98 -0.85 -31.11
C PRO A 87 -8.73 -2.31 -31.48
N GLY A 88 -7.83 -2.96 -30.73
CA GLY A 88 -7.48 -4.35 -30.92
C GLY A 88 -8.76 -5.19 -30.88
N ARG A 89 -9.19 -5.66 -32.04
CA ARG A 89 -10.21 -6.70 -32.14
C ARG A 89 -9.63 -7.88 -31.36
N ALA A 90 -10.31 -8.31 -30.29
CA ALA A 90 -9.98 -9.54 -29.60
C ALA A 90 -10.18 -10.70 -30.59
N GLY A 91 -9.16 -10.94 -31.41
CA GLY A 91 -9.09 -12.13 -32.24
C GLY A 91 -9.14 -13.32 -31.32
N LYS A 92 -9.90 -14.34 -31.70
CA LYS A 92 -9.70 -15.69 -31.17
C LYS A 92 -8.30 -16.13 -31.60
N GLY A 93 -7.30 -15.69 -30.84
CA GLY A 93 -5.91 -16.02 -31.06
C GLY A 93 -5.74 -17.51 -30.85
N ASN A 94 -5.30 -18.20 -31.90
CA ASN A 94 -4.70 -19.51 -31.77
C ASN A 94 -3.55 -19.40 -30.74
N PRO A 95 -3.50 -20.21 -29.65
CA PRO A 95 -2.43 -20.13 -28.65
C PRO A 95 -1.02 -20.26 -29.24
N ASN A 96 -0.91 -20.77 -30.47
CA ASN A 96 0.34 -21.01 -31.17
C ASN A 96 0.71 -19.96 -32.24
N SER A 97 0.05 -18.80 -32.32
CA SER A 97 0.48 -17.71 -33.21
C SER A 97 1.34 -16.66 -32.52
N TRP A 98 2.34 -17.09 -31.75
CA TRP A 98 3.52 -16.26 -31.52
C TRP A 98 4.35 -16.37 -32.78
N THR A 99 4.41 -15.28 -33.55
CA THR A 99 5.14 -15.18 -34.80
C THR A 99 6.57 -15.73 -34.64
N LYS A 100 6.84 -16.93 -35.18
CA LYS A 100 8.20 -17.39 -35.41
C LYS A 100 8.91 -16.34 -36.27
N GLY A 101 9.90 -15.65 -35.71
CA GLY A 101 10.84 -14.83 -36.48
C GLY A 101 11.11 -13.41 -36.00
N LYS A 102 10.41 -12.88 -34.97
CA LYS A 102 10.81 -11.63 -34.31
C LYS A 102 11.17 -11.91 -32.85
N PRO A 103 12.40 -11.58 -32.41
CA PRO A 103 12.75 -11.63 -31.00
C PRO A 103 11.75 -10.82 -30.18
N SER A 104 11.37 -11.34 -29.00
CA SER A 104 10.63 -10.57 -28.00
C SER A 104 11.30 -9.21 -27.80
N ALA A 105 10.50 -8.13 -27.82
CA ALA A 105 11.02 -6.78 -27.54
C ALA A 105 11.65 -6.65 -26.14
N PHE A 106 11.39 -7.62 -25.26
CA PHE A 106 11.87 -7.66 -23.88
C PHE A 106 13.04 -8.64 -23.67
N GLY A 107 13.50 -9.35 -24.72
CA GLY A 107 14.67 -10.22 -24.65
C GLY A 107 14.44 -11.58 -23.96
N PHE A 108 13.20 -11.95 -23.65
CA PHE A 108 12.83 -13.27 -23.14
C PHE A 108 11.47 -13.71 -23.68
N ASP A 109 11.25 -15.03 -23.71
CA ASP A 109 9.97 -15.62 -24.11
C ASP A 109 8.99 -15.63 -22.94
N ALA A 110 7.72 -15.31 -23.21
CA ALA A 110 6.67 -15.37 -22.21
C ALA A 110 6.44 -16.80 -21.73
N ILE A 111 6.26 -16.97 -20.42
CA ILE A 111 5.87 -18.28 -19.85
C ILE A 111 4.42 -18.61 -20.19
N SER A 112 4.10 -19.92 -20.16
CA SER A 112 2.71 -20.36 -20.20
C SER A 112 1.98 -20.02 -18.89
N PRO A 113 0.65 -19.83 -18.91
CA PRO A 113 -0.12 -19.74 -17.67
C PRO A 113 0.14 -20.95 -16.77
N VAL A 114 0.42 -20.67 -15.50
CA VAL A 114 0.63 -21.70 -14.47
C VAL A 114 -0.73 -22.11 -13.87
N ALA A 115 -0.89 -23.40 -13.59
CA ALA A 115 -2.09 -23.92 -12.94
C ALA A 115 -2.13 -23.51 -11.46
N ALA A 116 -3.33 -23.41 -10.89
CA ALA A 116 -3.51 -22.85 -9.54
C ALA A 116 -3.02 -23.78 -8.40
N ASP A 117 -2.79 -25.05 -8.71
CA ASP A 117 -2.31 -26.11 -7.80
C ASP A 117 -0.78 -26.27 -7.81
N VAL A 118 -0.08 -25.51 -8.65
CA VAL A 118 1.39 -25.49 -8.69
C VAL A 118 1.91 -24.50 -7.66
N ASP A 119 2.58 -25.01 -6.63
CA ASP A 119 3.24 -24.21 -5.58
C ASP A 119 4.71 -23.93 -5.92
N ASP A 120 4.93 -23.16 -7.00
CA ASP A 120 6.27 -22.74 -7.44
C ASP A 120 6.24 -21.37 -8.14
N LEU A 121 7.34 -20.62 -8.03
CA LEU A 121 7.53 -19.36 -8.76
C LEU A 121 8.17 -19.65 -10.12
N VAL A 122 7.31 -19.82 -11.14
CA VAL A 122 7.74 -20.08 -12.51
C VAL A 122 8.23 -18.79 -13.17
N VAL A 123 9.49 -18.79 -13.61
CA VAL A 123 10.14 -17.66 -14.31
C VAL A 123 10.51 -18.02 -15.76
N PRO A 124 10.73 -17.03 -16.66
CA PRO A 124 11.18 -17.30 -18.02
C PRO A 124 12.51 -18.06 -18.08
N ALA A 125 12.75 -18.77 -19.18
CA ALA A 125 14.02 -19.48 -19.38
C ALA A 125 15.21 -18.51 -19.29
N GLY A 126 16.25 -18.90 -18.54
CA GLY A 126 17.44 -18.07 -18.29
C GLY A 126 17.30 -17.09 -17.11
N PHE A 127 16.15 -17.07 -16.43
CA PHE A 127 15.96 -16.34 -15.18
C PHE A 127 16.03 -17.30 -13.98
N GLU A 128 16.40 -16.74 -12.83
CA GLU A 128 16.46 -17.42 -11.54
C GLU A 128 15.80 -16.52 -10.49
N TRP A 129 15.34 -17.13 -9.39
CA TRP A 129 14.79 -16.41 -8.26
C TRP A 129 15.30 -17.02 -6.95
N GLU A 130 15.40 -16.19 -5.91
CA GLU A 130 15.79 -16.62 -4.56
C GLU A 130 15.05 -15.75 -3.53
N PRO A 131 14.49 -16.34 -2.45
CA PRO A 131 13.96 -15.58 -1.32
C PRO A 131 15.05 -14.74 -0.65
N ILE A 132 14.79 -13.45 -0.43
CA ILE A 132 15.70 -12.59 0.34
C ILE A 132 15.47 -12.74 1.84
N ILE A 133 14.20 -12.74 2.26
CA ILE A 133 13.75 -12.83 3.65
C ILE A 133 12.29 -13.31 3.66
N ARG A 134 11.87 -13.98 4.73
CA ARG A 134 10.54 -14.58 4.91
C ARG A 134 9.91 -14.12 6.21
N TRP A 135 8.59 -14.26 6.34
CA TRP A 135 7.91 -14.07 7.62
C TRP A 135 8.60 -14.86 8.73
N GLY A 136 8.78 -14.23 9.89
CA GLY A 136 9.39 -14.87 11.05
C GLY A 136 10.91 -14.79 11.08
N ASP A 137 11.57 -14.48 9.96
CA ASP A 137 13.03 -14.38 9.95
C ASP A 137 13.52 -13.31 10.94
N PRO A 138 14.53 -13.61 11.78
CA PRO A 138 14.97 -12.71 12.85
C PRO A 138 15.66 -11.47 12.27
N LEU A 139 15.19 -10.27 12.64
CA LEU A 139 15.85 -9.02 12.25
C LEU A 139 16.94 -8.59 13.23
N PHE A 140 16.87 -9.04 14.49
CA PHE A 140 17.81 -8.68 15.54
C PHE A 140 18.52 -9.91 16.07
N LYS A 141 19.78 -9.77 16.53
CA LYS A 141 20.54 -10.89 17.13
C LYS A 141 19.89 -11.48 18.38
N SER A 142 19.02 -10.71 19.03
CA SER A 142 18.26 -11.14 20.21
C SER A 142 16.87 -11.67 19.89
N ALA A 143 16.44 -11.60 18.63
CA ALA A 143 15.20 -12.24 18.18
C ALA A 143 15.44 -13.75 18.12
N PRO A 144 14.49 -14.58 18.59
CA PRO A 144 14.62 -16.02 18.41
C PRO A 144 14.47 -16.40 16.93
N GLU A 145 14.92 -17.60 16.61
CA GLU A 145 14.55 -18.26 15.35
C GLU A 145 13.03 -18.40 15.27
N PHE A 146 12.49 -18.42 14.04
CA PHE A 146 11.06 -18.54 13.84
C PHE A 146 10.58 -19.92 14.29
N ASP A 147 9.59 -19.91 15.17
CA ASP A 147 8.89 -21.11 15.65
C ASP A 147 7.39 -20.86 15.58
N PRO A 148 6.68 -21.30 14.52
CA PRO A 148 5.26 -21.03 14.34
C PRO A 148 4.39 -21.62 15.45
N GLU A 149 4.85 -22.69 16.12
CA GLU A 149 4.08 -23.37 17.17
C GLU A 149 4.19 -22.65 18.53
N ASN A 150 5.19 -21.79 18.72
CA ASN A 150 5.45 -21.07 19.97
C ASN A 150 5.66 -19.56 19.76
N GLN A 151 5.03 -18.98 18.73
CA GLN A 151 5.13 -17.54 18.50
C GLN A 151 4.51 -16.70 19.63
N THR A 152 5.15 -15.57 19.90
CA THR A 152 4.69 -14.55 20.85
C THR A 152 4.76 -13.17 20.22
N ALA A 153 4.00 -12.21 20.75
CA ALA A 153 4.03 -10.83 20.27
C ALA A 153 5.42 -10.21 20.41
N ARG A 154 6.12 -10.54 21.50
CA ARG A 154 7.49 -10.10 21.77
C ARG A 154 8.51 -10.66 20.78
N ASP A 155 8.29 -11.85 20.25
CA ASP A 155 9.18 -12.43 19.25
C ASP A 155 8.85 -11.86 17.87
N GLN A 156 7.57 -11.81 17.54
CA GLN A 156 7.09 -11.26 16.30
C GLN A 156 7.49 -9.80 16.10
N GLU A 157 7.47 -8.93 17.12
CA GLU A 157 7.91 -7.52 17.03
C GLU A 157 9.42 -7.38 16.66
N ARG A 158 10.19 -8.47 16.70
CA ARG A 158 11.63 -8.52 16.41
C ARG A 158 11.97 -9.36 15.17
N GLN A 159 10.98 -9.95 14.53
CA GLN A 159 11.09 -10.77 13.33
C GLN A 159 10.48 -10.07 12.12
N PHE A 160 10.72 -10.52 10.90
CA PHE A 160 10.07 -9.97 9.71
C PHE A 160 8.56 -10.26 9.77
N GLY A 161 7.73 -9.28 9.37
CA GLY A 161 6.27 -9.36 9.45
C GLY A 161 5.64 -10.31 8.42
N TYR A 162 4.32 -10.37 8.45
CA TYR A 162 3.51 -11.31 7.66
C TYR A 162 2.84 -10.61 6.47
N ASN A 163 2.52 -11.39 5.43
CA ASN A 163 1.93 -10.90 4.17
C ASN A 163 2.60 -9.63 3.66
N ASN A 164 3.85 -9.78 3.22
CA ASN A 164 4.59 -8.68 2.62
C ASN A 164 3.82 -8.10 1.42
N ASP A 165 3.68 -6.77 1.39
CA ASP A 165 3.12 -6.07 0.23
C ASP A 165 4.19 -5.15 -0.36
N TYR A 166 3.91 -3.86 -0.58
CA TYR A 166 4.85 -2.96 -1.23
C TYR A 166 6.23 -3.02 -0.56
N LEU A 167 7.24 -3.14 -1.41
CA LEU A 167 8.62 -3.15 -1.02
C LEU A 167 9.48 -2.35 -1.97
N THR A 168 10.55 -1.79 -1.43
CA THR A 168 11.58 -1.14 -2.21
C THR A 168 12.96 -1.47 -1.64
N ILE A 169 13.91 -1.78 -2.52
CA ILE A 169 15.32 -1.87 -2.18
C ILE A 169 15.98 -0.55 -2.55
N ILE A 170 16.68 0.02 -1.58
CA ILE A 170 17.38 1.29 -1.70
C ILE A 170 18.87 1.01 -1.47
N PRO A 171 19.69 0.92 -2.53
CA PRO A 171 21.13 0.81 -2.39
C PRO A 171 21.74 2.06 -1.74
N ASP A 172 22.83 1.88 -1.01
CA ASP A 172 23.61 3.00 -0.47
C ASP A 172 24.30 3.74 -1.61
N ALA A 173 24.21 5.07 -1.62
CA ALA A 173 24.73 5.92 -2.70
C ALA A 173 26.24 5.72 -2.90
N ASP A 174 26.98 5.63 -1.80
CA ASP A 174 28.45 5.47 -1.80
C ASP A 174 28.89 4.00 -1.93
N ASN A 175 27.97 3.04 -1.73
CA ASN A 175 28.28 1.62 -1.79
C ASN A 175 27.07 0.80 -2.27
N PRO A 176 26.93 0.58 -3.59
CA PRO A 176 25.77 -0.13 -4.14
C PRO A 176 25.76 -1.62 -3.80
N LEU A 177 26.76 -2.14 -3.07
CA LEU A 177 26.78 -3.50 -2.54
C LEU A 177 26.02 -3.63 -1.21
N HIS A 178 25.65 -2.51 -0.60
CA HIS A 178 24.82 -2.44 0.61
C HIS A 178 23.57 -1.62 0.33
N GLY A 179 22.57 -1.77 1.19
CA GLY A 179 21.35 -0.99 1.12
C GLY A 179 20.36 -1.38 2.19
N ILE A 180 19.14 -0.88 2.05
CA ILE A 180 18.00 -1.28 2.87
C ILE A 180 16.85 -1.76 1.98
N LEU A 181 16.14 -2.78 2.46
CA LEU A 181 14.78 -3.12 2.06
C LEU A 181 13.83 -2.44 3.03
N VAL A 182 12.87 -1.69 2.50
CA VAL A 182 11.68 -1.27 3.26
C VAL A 182 10.51 -2.05 2.71
N CYS A 183 9.76 -2.72 3.58
CA CYS A 183 8.69 -3.63 3.21
C CYS A 183 7.49 -3.41 4.11
N ASN A 184 6.32 -3.31 3.50
CA ASN A 184 5.03 -3.33 4.19
C ASN A 184 4.65 -4.75 4.62
N HIS A 185 3.82 -4.85 5.66
CA HIS A 185 3.15 -6.06 6.16
C HIS A 185 1.68 -5.75 6.34
N GLU A 186 0.88 -6.16 5.35
CA GLU A 186 -0.44 -5.56 5.12
C GLU A 186 -1.52 -6.14 6.03
N TYR A 187 -1.64 -7.46 6.12
CA TYR A 187 -2.73 -8.12 6.85
C TYR A 187 -2.25 -9.42 7.47
N VAL A 188 -3.09 -10.01 8.32
CA VAL A 188 -2.82 -11.30 8.96
C VAL A 188 -3.84 -12.33 8.54
N ASN A 189 -3.39 -13.59 8.50
CA ASN A 189 -4.23 -14.74 8.26
C ASN A 189 -4.12 -15.64 9.49
N GLU A 190 -4.78 -15.27 10.59
CA GLU A 190 -4.67 -15.96 11.88
C GLU A 190 -4.88 -17.47 11.76
N GLN A 191 -5.84 -17.89 10.92
CA GLN A 191 -6.16 -19.30 10.67
C GLN A 191 -5.04 -20.06 9.95
N ALA A 192 -4.17 -19.36 9.22
CA ALA A 192 -2.97 -19.93 8.59
C ALA A 192 -1.72 -19.77 9.47
N MET A 193 -1.72 -18.79 10.38
CA MET A 193 -0.61 -18.53 11.29
C MET A 193 -0.63 -19.46 12.50
N PHE A 194 -1.82 -19.83 12.99
CA PHE A 194 -1.99 -20.56 14.24
C PHE A 194 -3.04 -21.66 14.12
N SER A 195 -2.80 -22.78 14.79
CA SER A 195 -3.81 -23.85 14.87
C SER A 195 -4.98 -23.46 15.76
N GLU A 196 -6.14 -24.09 15.56
CA GLU A 196 -7.32 -23.90 16.43
C GLU A 196 -7.01 -24.22 17.90
N ALA A 197 -6.15 -25.21 18.15
CA ALA A 197 -5.73 -25.58 19.50
C ALA A 197 -4.95 -24.45 20.17
N MET A 198 -3.99 -23.84 19.46
CA MET A 198 -3.25 -22.69 19.96
C MET A 198 -4.18 -21.52 20.28
N PHE A 199 -5.15 -21.23 19.39
CA PHE A 199 -6.11 -20.16 19.63
C PHE A 199 -6.98 -20.38 20.85
N ARG A 200 -7.48 -21.61 21.05
CA ARG A 200 -8.25 -21.97 22.24
C ARG A 200 -7.44 -21.76 23.52
N ASP A 201 -6.15 -22.12 23.50
CA ASP A 201 -5.33 -22.17 24.71
C ASP A 201 -4.65 -20.82 25.03
N ASN A 202 -4.38 -19.97 24.02
CA ASN A 202 -3.64 -18.71 24.21
C ASN A 202 -4.17 -17.52 23.36
N ARG A 203 -5.50 -17.44 23.20
CA ARG A 203 -6.19 -16.50 22.31
C ARG A 203 -5.64 -15.05 22.32
N ARG A 204 -5.53 -14.45 23.50
CA ARG A 204 -5.14 -13.03 23.65
C ARG A 204 -3.71 -12.77 23.17
N GLU A 205 -2.78 -13.68 23.46
CA GLU A 205 -1.39 -13.55 23.02
C GLU A 205 -1.26 -13.70 21.51
N LEU A 206 -2.03 -14.61 20.90
CA LEU A 206 -2.00 -14.81 19.45
C LEU A 206 -2.61 -13.64 18.68
N ILE A 207 -3.65 -12.99 19.23
CA ILE A 207 -4.12 -11.70 18.68
C ILE A 207 -2.99 -10.66 18.75
N ARG A 208 -2.31 -10.49 19.89
CA ARG A 208 -1.17 -9.56 19.98
C ARG A 208 -0.03 -9.93 19.04
N THR A 209 0.21 -11.21 18.85
CA THR A 209 1.20 -11.73 17.90
C THR A 209 0.84 -11.31 16.48
N ALA A 210 -0.43 -11.48 16.08
CA ALA A 210 -0.93 -11.03 14.79
C ALA A 210 -0.82 -9.50 14.63
N MET A 211 -1.16 -8.72 15.65
CA MET A 211 -0.93 -7.25 15.65
C MET A 211 0.53 -6.89 15.37
N MET A 212 1.47 -7.56 16.04
CA MET A 212 2.91 -7.32 15.86
C MET A 212 3.44 -7.85 14.52
N ALA A 213 2.68 -8.64 13.77
CA ALA A 213 3.06 -9.13 12.45
C ALA A 213 2.79 -8.08 11.35
N GLN A 214 1.92 -7.10 11.59
CA GLN A 214 1.64 -6.00 10.66
C GLN A 214 2.63 -4.83 10.80
N GLY A 215 2.47 -3.83 9.93
CA GLY A 215 3.26 -2.60 9.92
C GLY A 215 4.31 -2.63 8.81
N LEU A 216 5.56 -2.35 9.16
CA LEU A 216 6.67 -2.34 8.21
C LEU A 216 7.94 -2.99 8.77
N SER A 217 8.82 -3.43 7.88
CA SER A 217 10.19 -3.80 8.18
C SER A 217 11.16 -2.90 7.42
N VAL A 218 12.20 -2.44 8.12
CA VAL A 218 13.44 -1.95 7.49
C VAL A 218 14.51 -3.01 7.72
N VAL A 219 15.12 -3.49 6.65
CA VAL A 219 16.06 -4.61 6.68
C VAL A 219 17.33 -4.22 5.94
N GLU A 220 18.47 -4.31 6.61
CA GLU A 220 19.76 -4.08 6.00
C GLU A 220 20.15 -5.24 5.09
N LEU A 221 20.59 -4.92 3.88
CA LEU A 221 20.95 -5.87 2.84
C LEU A 221 22.41 -5.71 2.43
N GLN A 222 22.99 -6.80 1.97
CA GLN A 222 24.29 -6.82 1.27
C GLN A 222 24.24 -7.75 0.06
N ARG A 223 25.15 -7.52 -0.89
CA ARG A 223 25.36 -8.40 -2.05
C ARG A 223 26.83 -8.43 -2.43
N LYS A 224 27.28 -9.51 -3.08
CA LYS A 224 28.69 -9.70 -3.45
C LYS A 224 29.14 -8.76 -4.57
N LYS A 225 28.26 -8.52 -5.55
CA LYS A 225 28.49 -7.61 -6.68
C LYS A 225 27.16 -7.05 -7.17
N VAL A 226 27.18 -5.95 -7.92
CA VAL A 226 25.97 -5.45 -8.58
C VAL A 226 25.41 -6.55 -9.50
N GLY A 227 24.12 -6.83 -9.36
CA GLY A 227 23.42 -7.89 -10.09
C GLY A 227 23.45 -9.27 -9.42
N SER A 228 24.21 -9.49 -8.34
CA SER A 228 24.04 -10.72 -7.54
C SER A 228 22.83 -10.61 -6.60
N PRO A 229 22.23 -11.73 -6.17
CA PRO A 229 21.17 -11.74 -5.17
C PRO A 229 21.57 -10.98 -3.90
N TRP A 230 20.57 -10.37 -3.27
CA TRP A 230 20.70 -9.72 -1.98
C TRP A 230 20.56 -10.75 -0.86
N THR A 231 21.35 -10.60 0.19
CA THR A 231 21.20 -11.33 1.45
C THR A 231 20.95 -10.33 2.57
N TYR A 232 20.00 -10.62 3.45
CA TYR A 232 19.73 -9.76 4.60
C TYR A 232 20.75 -9.96 5.73
N ILE A 233 20.94 -8.92 6.55
CA ILE A 233 21.89 -8.92 7.66
C ILE A 233 21.12 -8.98 8.98
N VAL A 234 21.16 -10.11 9.67
CA VAL A 234 20.63 -10.24 11.04
C VAL A 234 21.40 -9.32 11.98
N GLY A 235 20.69 -8.46 12.70
CA GLY A 235 21.30 -7.47 13.58
C GLY A 235 21.97 -6.31 12.86
N GLY A 236 21.61 -6.05 11.59
CA GLY A 236 21.95 -4.82 10.89
C GLY A 236 21.59 -3.59 11.73
N LYS A 237 22.42 -2.55 11.70
CA LYS A 237 22.23 -1.36 12.55
C LYS A 237 20.97 -0.59 12.17
N ARG A 238 20.61 -0.69 10.88
CA ARG A 238 19.43 -0.07 10.27
C ARG A 238 18.16 -0.90 10.43
N ASN A 239 18.26 -2.13 10.93
CA ASN A 239 17.08 -2.99 11.08
C ASN A 239 16.07 -2.37 12.04
N ARG A 240 14.80 -2.38 11.63
CA ARG A 240 13.66 -1.91 12.41
C ARG A 240 12.44 -2.76 12.09
N ARG A 241 11.66 -3.05 13.12
CA ARG A 241 10.23 -3.31 12.97
C ARG A 241 9.48 -2.05 13.35
N ILE A 242 8.50 -1.75 12.53
CA ILE A 242 7.48 -0.75 12.75
C ILE A 242 6.19 -1.56 12.86
N THR A 243 5.49 -1.42 13.98
CA THR A 243 4.32 -2.23 14.34
C THR A 243 3.13 -1.33 14.67
N THR A 244 2.00 -1.93 15.01
CA THR A 244 0.81 -1.24 15.51
C THR A 244 1.03 -0.47 16.83
N ASP A 245 2.20 -0.59 17.46
CA ASP A 245 2.53 0.10 18.72
C ASP A 245 3.66 1.13 18.55
N THR A 246 4.24 1.23 17.36
CA THR A 246 5.32 2.19 17.10
C THR A 246 4.77 3.61 17.08
N ALA A 247 5.30 4.52 17.90
CA ALA A 247 4.80 5.88 17.93
C ALA A 247 5.09 6.63 16.62
N PHE A 248 4.07 7.25 16.06
CA PHE A 248 4.11 8.14 14.90
C PHE A 248 3.62 9.53 15.27
N VAL A 249 4.21 10.53 14.63
CA VAL A 249 3.73 11.90 14.71
C VAL A 249 2.63 12.10 13.65
N ILE A 250 1.52 12.70 14.07
CA ILE A 250 0.50 13.22 13.17
C ILE A 250 0.87 14.67 12.87
N ASP A 251 0.96 15.01 11.59
CA ASP A 251 1.27 16.35 11.08
C ASP A 251 0.25 16.67 9.96
N GLY A 252 0.32 17.86 9.39
CA GLY A 252 -0.68 18.34 8.46
C GLY A 252 -1.87 18.99 9.14
N PRO A 253 -2.90 19.39 8.38
CA PRO A 253 -3.95 20.27 8.90
C PRO A 253 -4.86 19.61 9.95
N ALA A 254 -4.89 18.28 9.98
CA ALA A 254 -5.69 17.52 10.94
C ALA A 254 -4.99 17.32 12.30
N ALA A 255 -3.66 17.49 12.35
CA ALA A 255 -2.90 17.36 13.58
C ALA A 255 -3.37 18.35 14.64
N GLY A 256 -3.58 17.87 15.86
CA GLY A 256 -4.05 18.69 16.98
C GLY A 256 -5.57 18.96 17.00
N SER A 257 -6.30 18.58 15.94
CA SER A 257 -7.75 18.76 15.90
C SER A 257 -8.45 17.88 16.92
N ASP A 258 -9.67 18.26 17.32
CA ASP A 258 -10.46 17.49 18.29
C ASP A 258 -10.79 16.08 17.79
N LEU A 259 -10.82 15.86 16.48
CA LEU A 259 -11.06 14.55 15.86
C LEU A 259 -9.84 13.61 15.90
N MET A 260 -8.66 14.12 16.28
CA MET A 260 -7.43 13.32 16.43
C MET A 260 -7.10 13.01 17.89
N LYS A 261 -7.84 13.58 18.84
CA LYS A 261 -7.60 13.41 20.28
C LYS A 261 -8.28 12.15 20.79
N THR A 262 -7.55 11.41 21.61
CA THR A 262 -8.01 10.17 22.27
C THR A 262 -7.53 10.14 23.72
N ALA A 263 -7.97 9.15 24.49
CA ALA A 263 -7.52 8.93 25.87
C ALA A 263 -6.02 8.69 25.97
N SER A 264 -5.41 8.10 24.94
CA SER A 264 -3.97 7.82 24.87
C SER A 264 -3.16 9.03 24.40
N ASP A 265 -3.78 9.97 23.71
CA ASP A 265 -3.16 11.22 23.28
C ASP A 265 -4.18 12.38 23.24
N SER A 266 -4.17 13.19 24.30
CA SER A 266 -5.02 14.38 24.41
C SER A 266 -4.55 15.54 23.54
N THR A 267 -3.36 15.47 22.95
CA THR A 267 -2.86 16.49 22.04
C THR A 267 -3.36 16.28 20.62
N GLY A 268 -3.64 15.05 20.21
CA GLY A 268 -4.04 14.70 18.84
C GLY A 268 -2.89 14.83 17.84
N THR A 269 -1.65 14.65 18.28
CA THR A 269 -0.42 14.82 17.48
C THR A 269 0.47 13.58 17.46
N VAL A 270 0.11 12.52 18.20
CA VAL A 270 0.87 11.27 18.25
C VAL A 270 -0.07 10.08 18.20
N VAL A 271 0.16 9.16 17.27
CA VAL A 271 -0.56 7.89 17.12
C VAL A 271 0.33 6.69 17.42
N ALA A 272 -0.25 5.67 18.03
CA ALA A 272 0.40 4.39 18.23
C ALA A 272 0.14 3.52 17.00
N GLY A 273 1.18 3.39 16.19
CA GLY A 273 1.28 2.43 15.11
C GLY A 273 0.79 2.88 13.75
N THR A 274 0.83 1.90 12.86
CA THR A 274 0.29 1.89 11.51
C THR A 274 -0.13 0.45 11.22
N ASN A 275 -1.17 0.25 10.42
CA ASN A 275 -1.68 -1.06 10.03
C ASN A 275 -2.13 -1.06 8.57
N ASN A 276 -2.47 -2.23 8.02
CA ASN A 276 -3.01 -2.32 6.66
C ASN A 276 -2.13 -1.64 5.60
N ASN A 277 -0.82 -1.68 5.81
CA ASN A 277 0.17 -1.08 4.93
C ASN A 277 0.15 -1.83 3.60
N CYS A 278 -0.49 -1.28 2.58
CA CYS A 278 -0.73 -1.94 1.30
C CYS A 278 0.38 -1.58 0.32
N SER A 279 0.19 -0.49 -0.42
CA SER A 279 1.13 -0.01 -1.43
C SER A 279 2.08 1.06 -0.87
N GLY A 280 2.89 1.64 -1.75
CA GLY A 280 3.82 2.68 -1.35
C GLY A 280 4.59 3.31 -2.51
N GLY A 281 5.57 4.13 -2.16
CA GLY A 281 6.42 4.81 -3.12
C GLY A 281 7.73 5.28 -2.51
N LEU A 282 8.78 5.33 -3.32
CA LEU A 282 10.04 6.00 -2.96
C LEU A 282 9.97 7.45 -3.42
N THR A 283 10.08 8.39 -2.50
CA THR A 283 10.11 9.81 -2.84
C THR A 283 11.45 10.19 -3.49
N PRO A 284 11.49 11.23 -4.34
CA PRO A 284 12.74 11.73 -4.93
C PRO A 284 13.76 12.23 -3.89
N TRP A 285 13.31 12.63 -2.69
CA TRP A 285 14.18 13.02 -1.57
C TRP A 285 14.57 11.85 -0.66
N GLY A 286 14.19 10.62 -1.03
CA GLY A 286 14.72 9.40 -0.46
C GLY A 286 13.99 8.87 0.76
N THR A 287 12.76 9.28 1.02
CA THR A 287 11.87 8.67 2.02
C THR A 287 10.94 7.64 1.39
N VAL A 288 10.36 6.75 2.20
CA VAL A 288 9.42 5.74 1.74
C VAL A 288 8.02 6.10 2.21
N LEU A 289 7.07 6.17 1.29
CA LEU A 289 5.66 6.29 1.58
C LEU A 289 5.03 4.90 1.64
N SER A 290 4.11 4.71 2.58
CA SER A 290 3.27 3.53 2.72
C SER A 290 1.82 3.99 2.88
N GLY A 291 0.87 3.31 2.26
CA GLY A 291 -0.55 3.64 2.40
C GLY A 291 -1.29 2.64 3.27
N GLU A 292 -2.02 3.13 4.25
CA GLU A 292 -2.99 2.34 5.01
C GLU A 292 -4.27 2.19 4.19
N GLU A 293 -4.66 0.96 3.86
CA GLU A 293 -5.80 0.67 2.98
C GLU A 293 -7.04 0.22 3.78
N ASN A 294 -7.15 -1.08 4.09
CA ASN A 294 -8.35 -1.69 4.68
C ASN A 294 -8.34 -1.62 6.22
N PHE A 295 -8.00 -0.46 6.79
CA PHE A 295 -7.93 -0.26 8.24
C PHE A 295 -9.29 -0.46 8.92
N ASP A 296 -10.38 -0.31 8.16
CA ASP A 296 -11.77 -0.51 8.59
C ASP A 296 -12.03 -1.90 9.16
N SER A 297 -11.28 -2.90 8.71
CA SER A 297 -11.46 -4.30 9.12
C SER A 297 -11.00 -4.59 10.56
N TYR A 298 -10.40 -3.60 11.23
CA TYR A 298 -9.77 -3.74 12.55
C TYR A 298 -10.38 -2.82 13.61
N PHE A 299 -11.37 -2.00 13.26
CA PHE A 299 -12.05 -1.10 14.18
C PHE A 299 -13.52 -1.42 14.29
N VAL A 300 -14.00 -1.54 15.53
CA VAL A 300 -15.44 -1.43 15.82
C VAL A 300 -15.81 0.06 15.81
N GLY A 301 -16.72 0.42 14.91
CA GLY A 301 -17.27 1.78 14.76
C GLY A 301 -18.50 2.04 15.62
N LYS A 302 -19.30 3.04 15.21
CA LYS A 302 -20.63 3.34 15.76
C LYS A 302 -21.65 3.36 14.64
N ASP A 303 -22.93 3.25 15.01
CA ASP A 303 -24.05 3.39 14.07
C ASP A 303 -24.30 4.86 13.72
N ASP A 304 -23.35 5.48 13.02
CA ASP A 304 -23.48 6.82 12.45
C ASP A 304 -22.97 6.92 10.99
N GLU A 305 -23.37 7.99 10.31
CA GLU A 305 -23.05 8.22 8.90
C GLU A 305 -21.54 8.34 8.62
N LYS A 306 -20.77 8.84 9.59
CA LYS A 306 -19.32 9.04 9.42
C LYS A 306 -18.59 7.71 9.43
N PHE A 307 -18.91 6.83 10.38
CA PHE A 307 -18.36 5.47 10.41
C PHE A 307 -18.82 4.67 9.18
N ALA A 308 -20.12 4.74 8.85
CA ALA A 308 -20.67 4.04 7.69
C ALA A 308 -19.99 4.43 6.38
N ARG A 309 -19.61 5.71 6.21
CA ARG A 309 -18.88 6.20 5.03
C ARG A 309 -17.51 5.53 4.83
N TYR A 310 -16.89 5.08 5.91
CA TYR A 310 -15.60 4.36 5.91
C TYR A 310 -15.77 2.85 6.08
N SER A 311 -16.98 2.32 5.88
CA SER A 311 -17.29 0.90 6.06
C SER A 311 -17.05 0.36 7.49
N LEU A 312 -16.96 1.25 8.48
CA LEU A 312 -16.83 0.89 9.89
C LEU A 312 -18.20 0.53 10.44
N SER A 313 -18.33 -0.70 10.94
CA SER A 313 -19.58 -1.21 11.53
C SER A 313 -19.50 -1.28 13.05
N ASN A 314 -20.66 -1.25 13.72
CA ASN A 314 -20.76 -1.45 15.16
C ASN A 314 -20.83 -2.95 15.53
N GLU A 315 -20.15 -3.80 14.77
CA GLU A 315 -20.08 -5.25 14.97
C GLU A 315 -18.65 -5.67 15.33
N PRO A 316 -18.45 -6.80 16.03
CA PRO A 316 -17.13 -7.35 16.28
C PRO A 316 -16.32 -7.55 14.99
N THR A 317 -15.03 -7.27 15.06
CA THR A 317 -14.13 -7.42 13.91
C THR A 317 -13.70 -8.88 13.76
N PRO A 318 -13.37 -9.36 12.54
CA PRO A 318 -12.87 -10.73 12.36
C PRO A 318 -11.55 -11.00 13.09
N HIS A 319 -10.78 -9.96 13.42
CA HIS A 319 -9.48 -10.06 14.08
C HIS A 319 -9.57 -9.91 15.61
N GLU A 320 -10.69 -9.40 16.12
CA GLU A 320 -10.99 -9.23 17.55
C GLU A 320 -9.94 -8.42 18.33
N TRP A 321 -9.28 -7.45 17.68
CA TRP A 321 -8.27 -6.60 18.34
C TRP A 321 -8.88 -5.79 19.49
N GLU A 322 -10.15 -5.40 19.37
CA GLU A 322 -10.94 -4.74 20.40
C GLU A 322 -11.07 -5.56 21.69
N SER A 323 -10.97 -6.89 21.60
CA SER A 323 -11.02 -7.77 22.77
C SER A 323 -9.75 -7.68 23.62
N VAL A 324 -8.63 -7.25 23.01
CA VAL A 324 -7.31 -7.22 23.63
C VAL A 324 -6.89 -5.80 23.99
N GLU A 325 -7.16 -4.82 23.13
CA GLU A 325 -6.85 -3.42 23.36
C GLU A 325 -8.07 -2.52 23.12
N PRO A 326 -8.51 -1.74 24.13
CA PRO A 326 -9.72 -0.92 24.04
C PRO A 326 -9.75 0.10 22.89
N ARG A 327 -8.58 0.51 22.39
CA ARG A 327 -8.46 1.55 21.36
C ARG A 327 -9.08 1.16 20.01
N TRP A 328 -9.24 -0.13 19.74
CA TRP A 328 -9.83 -0.63 18.50
C TRP A 328 -11.37 -0.65 18.50
N ASN A 329 -12.02 -0.03 19.49
CA ASN A 329 -13.46 0.07 19.55
C ASN A 329 -13.89 1.49 19.96
N ALA A 330 -14.56 2.17 19.03
CA ALA A 330 -15.02 3.55 19.18
C ALA A 330 -16.10 3.72 20.27
N ASN A 331 -16.73 2.64 20.74
CA ASN A 331 -17.67 2.67 21.85
C ASN A 331 -16.98 2.78 23.22
N ASN A 332 -15.68 2.53 23.29
CA ASN A 332 -14.93 2.66 24.53
C ASN A 332 -14.65 4.14 24.85
N PRO A 333 -14.93 4.61 26.09
CA PRO A 333 -14.73 6.00 26.47
C PRO A 333 -13.31 6.51 26.19
N GLY A 334 -13.22 7.60 25.44
CA GLY A 334 -11.96 8.23 25.05
C GLY A 334 -11.27 7.63 23.82
N TYR A 335 -11.82 6.58 23.21
CA TYR A 335 -11.31 6.01 21.94
C TYR A 335 -12.27 6.20 20.76
N GLU A 336 -13.26 7.07 20.91
CA GLU A 336 -14.25 7.38 19.86
C GLU A 336 -13.60 7.85 18.55
N ASN A 337 -12.42 8.47 18.66
CA ASN A 337 -11.67 9.06 17.56
C ASN A 337 -10.47 8.22 17.09
N GLU A 338 -10.21 7.03 17.66
CA GLU A 338 -8.98 6.28 17.33
C GLU A 338 -8.91 5.94 15.84
N SER A 339 -10.03 5.52 15.23
CA SER A 339 -10.12 5.20 13.79
C SER A 339 -9.79 6.39 12.88
N ASN A 340 -10.01 7.63 13.31
CA ASN A 340 -9.66 8.82 12.51
C ASN A 340 -8.14 8.98 12.34
N ARG A 341 -7.34 8.33 13.19
CA ARG A 341 -5.87 8.38 13.18
C ARG A 341 -5.24 7.32 12.25
N PHE A 342 -6.07 6.59 11.50
CA PHE A 342 -5.69 5.57 10.51
C PHE A 342 -6.34 5.85 9.15
N GLY A 343 -5.86 5.18 8.10
CA GLY A 343 -6.28 5.43 6.71
C GLY A 343 -5.46 6.53 6.03
N TRP A 344 -4.20 6.72 6.46
CA TRP A 344 -3.31 7.78 5.98
C TRP A 344 -2.16 7.23 5.13
N ILE A 345 -1.47 8.14 4.44
CA ILE A 345 -0.14 7.86 3.89
C ILE A 345 0.90 8.11 4.98
N VAL A 346 1.70 7.11 5.31
CA VAL A 346 2.78 7.18 6.28
C VAL A 346 4.12 7.37 5.57
N GLU A 347 4.92 8.35 6.02
CA GLU A 347 6.27 8.59 5.49
C GLU A 347 7.36 8.10 6.46
N LEU A 348 8.20 7.17 5.99
CA LEU A 348 9.38 6.69 6.70
C LEU A 348 10.67 7.29 6.14
N THR A 349 11.49 7.82 7.03
CA THR A 349 12.81 8.34 6.67
C THR A 349 13.89 7.24 6.70
N ARG A 350 14.92 7.36 5.85
CA ARG A 350 16.07 6.41 5.86
C ARG A 350 16.87 6.43 7.16
N ARG A 351 16.86 7.56 7.87
CA ARG A 351 17.52 7.74 9.16
C ARG A 351 16.47 7.66 10.26
N ILE A 352 16.02 6.46 10.60
CA ILE A 352 15.19 6.25 11.79
C ILE A 352 16.12 6.29 13.02
N PRO A 353 16.10 7.37 13.83
CA PRO A 353 16.91 7.41 15.05
C PRO A 353 16.52 6.23 15.94
N ARG A 354 17.48 5.70 16.70
CA ARG A 354 17.19 4.61 17.65
C ARG A 354 16.21 5.16 18.69
N LEU A 355 15.00 4.60 18.76
CA LEU A 355 14.09 4.94 19.87
C LEU A 355 14.81 4.60 21.19
N PRO A 356 14.67 5.44 22.24
CA PRO A 356 15.02 5.02 23.59
C PRO A 356 14.32 3.70 23.90
N ARG A 357 14.97 2.78 24.60
CA ARG A 357 14.32 1.54 25.06
C ARG A 357 13.11 1.94 25.90
N ALA A 358 11.90 1.60 25.45
CA ALA A 358 10.71 1.68 26.28
C ALA A 358 10.78 0.56 27.30
N SER A 359 11.28 0.85 28.51
CA SER A 359 11.04 0.01 29.69
C SER A 359 9.77 0.44 30.45
N THR A 360 8.94 1.28 29.83
CA THR A 360 7.76 1.86 30.46
C THR A 360 6.61 1.86 29.44
N PRO A 361 5.44 1.29 29.75
CA PRO A 361 4.28 1.38 28.85
C PRO A 361 3.93 2.85 28.57
N PRO A 362 3.40 3.17 27.37
CA PRO A 362 3.30 4.53 26.84
C PRO A 362 2.44 5.50 27.69
N TRP A 363 1.71 5.04 28.70
CA TRP A 363 0.93 5.89 29.59
C TRP A 363 1.72 6.55 30.73
N ALA A 364 3.03 6.26 30.89
CA ALA A 364 3.79 6.67 32.09
C ALA A 364 5.03 7.55 31.86
N ALA A 365 5.21 8.18 30.69
CA ALA A 365 6.36 9.08 30.47
C ALA A 365 5.94 10.50 30.08
N SER A 366 5.96 11.40 31.06
CA SER A 366 5.97 12.84 30.87
C SER A 366 7.24 13.27 30.12
N SER A 367 7.04 13.99 29.01
CA SER A 367 8.01 14.83 28.29
C SER A 367 9.42 14.27 28.10
N THR A 368 9.74 13.82 26.89
CA THR A 368 11.05 14.09 26.26
C THR A 368 10.94 13.87 24.75
N ARG A 369 11.54 14.79 23.98
CA ARG A 369 11.44 14.95 22.51
C ARG A 369 11.43 13.62 21.73
N ALA A 370 10.34 13.38 21.00
CA ALA A 370 10.23 12.33 19.99
C ALA A 370 10.89 12.76 18.66
N PRO A 371 11.44 11.82 17.87
CA PRO A 371 12.00 12.12 16.56
C PRO A 371 10.90 12.47 15.55
N THR A 372 11.24 13.39 14.64
CA THR A 372 10.35 13.94 13.61
C THR A 372 9.93 12.89 12.58
N PHE A 373 8.62 12.69 12.45
CA PHE A 373 7.94 12.09 11.31
C PHE A 373 6.88 13.11 10.86
N THR A 374 6.70 13.30 9.56
CA THR A 374 6.00 14.46 8.98
C THR A 374 4.96 13.98 7.98
N LEU A 375 3.68 14.12 8.29
CA LEU A 375 2.57 14.29 7.36
C LEU A 375 2.54 15.77 6.89
N ILE A 376 2.73 16.04 5.59
CA ILE A 376 2.90 17.42 5.07
C ILE A 376 1.55 18.10 4.75
N PRO A 377 1.25 19.31 5.25
CA PRO A 377 0.19 20.20 4.73
C PRO A 377 0.67 21.09 3.56
N LEU A 378 -0.20 21.33 2.57
CA LEU A 378 -0.10 22.49 1.67
C LEU A 378 -1.18 23.55 2.02
N PRO A 379 -0.93 24.84 1.75
CA PRO A 379 -1.76 25.95 2.23
C PRO A 379 -3.13 26.04 1.54
N ALA A 380 -4.14 26.40 2.34
CA ALA A 380 -5.53 26.53 1.94
C ALA A 380 -5.79 27.79 1.09
N THR A 381 -5.60 27.68 -0.21
CA THR A 381 -6.46 28.32 -1.21
C THR A 381 -6.48 27.38 -2.43
N TRP A 382 -7.59 27.33 -3.17
CA TRP A 382 -7.92 26.36 -4.24
C TRP A 382 -8.73 25.13 -3.79
N LEU A 383 -10.01 25.39 -3.47
CA LEU A 383 -11.08 24.40 -3.47
C LEU A 383 -11.45 24.04 -4.92
N LEU A 384 -11.24 22.77 -5.32
CA LEU A 384 -12.22 21.87 -5.97
C LEU A 384 -11.54 20.63 -6.60
N THR A 385 -11.87 19.46 -6.03
CA THR A 385 -12.09 18.13 -6.65
C THR A 385 -10.94 17.35 -7.33
N TRP A 386 -10.65 16.18 -6.71
CA TRP A 386 -9.80 15.03 -7.07
C TRP A 386 -8.27 15.19 -6.95
N ALA A 387 -7.72 14.50 -5.93
CA ALA A 387 -6.30 14.45 -5.60
C ALA A 387 -5.55 13.46 -6.50
N MET A 388 -5.02 13.94 -7.63
CA MET A 388 -3.78 13.47 -8.25
C MET A 388 -3.20 14.64 -9.05
N THR A 389 -2.02 15.12 -8.70
CA THR A 389 -1.38 16.24 -9.42
C THR A 389 -0.10 15.79 -10.09
N ARG A 390 -0.12 15.85 -11.42
CA ARG A 390 1.02 15.72 -12.33
C ARG A 390 1.76 17.05 -12.41
N ALA A 391 3.09 16.98 -12.56
CA ALA A 391 3.95 18.16 -12.74
C ALA A 391 3.96 18.66 -14.19
N LEU A 392 4.11 19.98 -14.38
CA LEU A 392 5.03 20.54 -15.38
C LEU A 392 5.43 21.98 -15.03
N SER A 393 6.63 22.31 -15.50
CA SER A 393 7.51 23.42 -15.16
C SER A 393 7.03 24.82 -15.55
N THR A 394 7.53 25.83 -14.84
CA THR A 394 8.13 27.02 -15.50
C THR A 394 9.30 27.57 -14.68
N SER A 395 10.37 27.86 -15.43
CA SER A 395 11.60 28.55 -15.05
C SER A 395 11.38 29.99 -14.58
N THR A 396 12.28 30.48 -13.72
CA THR A 396 12.95 31.77 -13.95
C THR A 396 14.41 31.68 -13.48
N SER A 397 15.30 32.06 -14.40
CA SER A 397 16.72 32.39 -14.26
C SER A 397 16.98 33.39 -13.12
N SER A 398 18.18 33.66 -12.61
CA SER A 398 19.53 33.73 -13.22
C SER A 398 20.52 34.13 -12.10
N PHE A 399 21.76 33.65 -12.12
CA PHE A 399 22.95 34.50 -11.85
C PHE A 399 24.16 33.92 -12.61
N PRO A 400 25.10 34.76 -13.09
CA PRO A 400 25.95 34.47 -14.24
C PRO A 400 27.35 33.96 -13.86
N ALA A 401 27.98 33.38 -14.87
CA ALA A 401 29.37 32.97 -14.88
C ALA A 401 30.35 34.15 -14.79
N THR A 402 31.51 33.82 -14.22
CA THR A 402 32.76 34.57 -14.05
C THR A 402 33.30 35.28 -15.28
N ALA A 403 33.82 36.50 -15.09
CA ALA A 403 34.94 37.05 -15.85
C ALA A 403 35.74 38.06 -15.01
N THR A 404 37.05 37.81 -14.96
CA THR A 404 38.15 38.61 -14.41
C THR A 404 38.28 40.02 -15.01
N SER A 405 38.58 41.02 -14.18
CA SER A 405 39.86 41.78 -14.19
C SER A 405 39.76 43.22 -13.63
N ARG A 406 40.88 43.63 -13.01
CA ARG A 406 41.36 44.99 -12.72
C ARG A 406 40.74 45.81 -11.59
N ALA A 407 41.42 45.70 -10.44
CA ALA A 407 42.02 46.77 -9.64
C ALA A 407 41.80 48.23 -10.07
N ILE A 408 41.52 49.11 -9.09
CA ILE A 408 42.43 50.14 -8.57
C ILE A 408 41.72 51.01 -7.51
N ARG A 409 42.36 51.12 -6.32
CA ARG A 409 42.39 52.21 -5.30
C ARG A 409 41.07 52.73 -4.72
N SER A 410 41.00 53.34 -3.55
CA SER A 410 41.77 53.43 -2.28
C SER A 410 40.93 54.38 -1.41
N THR A 411 41.09 54.33 -0.08
CA THR A 411 40.80 55.42 0.89
C THR A 411 39.32 55.85 0.98
N THR A 412 38.63 55.78 2.11
CA THR A 412 38.99 56.01 3.53
C THR A 412 38.02 55.25 4.42
#